data_AF-A0A7S2A711-F1
#
_entry.id   AF-A0A7S2A711-F1
#
_cell.length_a   1.000
_cell.length_b   1.000
_cell.length_c   1.000
_cell.angle_alpha   90.00
_cell.angle_beta   90.00
_cell.angle_gamma   90.00
#
_symmetry.space_group_name_H-M   'P 1'
#
loop_
_entity.id
_entity.type
_entity.pdbx_description
1 polymer ?
#
loop_
_entity_poly.entity_id
_entity_poly.type
_entity_poly.pdbx_seq_one_letter_code
_entity_poly.pdbx_strand_id
1 'polypeptide(L)'
;MADDGAVATLVSMGFDAPSAQSALKSCGGNMERAVEVLLGGGGGGDGGGAPSSSSSASVIRCDSVSQYSVPDGRSACTCIALSAADAFLSAVGGSEGGDSARSVLTPSFLSEVVNAGVRIYGTLRLRSAGGGSAEHMSAEEVLSSETGRTAYSSLGLLGGVRQGVLSSAAGSDDSPLGLRAQLVGVLGEASPSEWTAALITKTPETVVCILPPGGGEGGSGGIYALIDSHPRPHLGTGEGSYVAIYDNLDGLLGMLRNLFPATDLGPDVGDMMAMMYNSFDLYAMRRAK
;
A
#
# COMPACT_ATOMS: atom_id res chain seq x y z
N MET A 1 19.97 -6.63 -39.57
CA MET A 1 19.96 -5.17 -39.37
C MET A 1 18.57 -4.80 -38.92
N ALA A 2 18.42 -4.05 -37.84
CA ALA A 2 17.11 -3.57 -37.43
C ALA A 2 16.59 -2.65 -38.55
N ASP A 3 15.31 -2.76 -38.87
CA ASP A 3 14.67 -1.88 -39.86
C ASP A 3 14.62 -0.46 -39.27
N ASP A 4 15.38 0.47 -39.86
CA ASP A 4 15.42 1.88 -39.42
C ASP A 4 14.02 2.52 -39.44
N GLY A 5 13.11 2.01 -40.28
CA GLY A 5 11.70 2.45 -40.30
C GLY A 5 10.93 2.07 -39.04
N ALA A 6 11.23 0.91 -38.45
CA ALA A 6 10.57 0.46 -37.22
C ALA A 6 11.00 1.29 -36.01
N VAL A 7 12.28 1.66 -35.94
CA VAL A 7 12.79 2.56 -34.88
C VAL A 7 12.14 3.94 -35.01
N ALA A 8 12.08 4.51 -36.21
CA ALA A 8 11.44 5.80 -36.45
C ALA A 8 9.97 5.82 -36.04
N THR A 9 9.25 4.71 -36.29
CA THR A 9 7.85 4.56 -35.89
C THR A 9 7.70 4.57 -34.37
N LEU A 10 8.50 3.81 -33.63
CA LEU A 10 8.46 3.81 -32.16
C LEU A 10 8.85 5.16 -31.57
N VAL A 11 9.83 5.84 -32.16
CA VAL A 11 10.20 7.20 -31.74
C VAL A 11 9.06 8.19 -31.98
N SER A 12 8.32 8.05 -33.09
CA SER A 12 7.14 8.88 -33.36
C SER A 12 5.98 8.61 -32.39
N MET A 13 5.95 7.43 -31.75
CA MET A 13 5.02 7.08 -30.68
C MET A 13 5.44 7.64 -29.31
N GLY A 14 6.60 8.29 -29.21
CA GLY A 14 7.09 8.93 -27.99
C GLY A 14 8.12 8.11 -27.19
N PHE A 15 8.57 6.96 -27.68
CA PHE A 15 9.65 6.20 -27.05
C PHE A 15 11.03 6.79 -27.41
N ASP A 16 12.02 6.70 -26.51
CA ASP A 16 13.38 7.12 -26.83
C ASP A 16 14.04 6.16 -27.84
N ALA A 17 14.87 6.70 -28.73
CA ALA A 17 15.50 5.92 -29.80
C ALA A 17 16.37 4.75 -29.29
N PRO A 18 17.18 4.90 -28.21
CA PRO A 18 17.92 3.79 -27.62
C PRO A 18 17.04 2.64 -27.12
N SER A 19 15.98 2.94 -26.35
CA SER A 19 15.04 1.93 -25.86
C SER A 19 14.26 1.27 -26.98
N ALA A 20 13.81 2.04 -27.97
CA ALA A 20 13.14 1.51 -29.17
C ALA A 20 14.04 0.52 -29.93
N GLN A 21 15.32 0.87 -30.10
CA GLN A 21 16.29 0.01 -30.77
C GLN A 21 16.60 -1.26 -29.95
N SER A 22 16.71 -1.13 -28.63
CA SER A 22 16.93 -2.25 -27.72
C SER A 22 15.75 -3.22 -27.69
N ALA A 23 14.51 -2.69 -27.61
CA ALA A 23 13.28 -3.47 -27.62
C ALA A 23 13.05 -4.19 -28.95
N LEU A 24 13.30 -3.52 -30.08
CA LEU A 24 13.25 -4.17 -31.40
C LEU A 24 14.31 -5.27 -31.51
N LYS A 25 15.51 -5.05 -30.98
CA LYS A 25 16.59 -6.05 -31.00
C LYS A 25 16.23 -7.28 -30.15
N SER A 26 15.68 -7.09 -28.95
CA SER A 26 15.29 -8.19 -28.06
C SER A 26 14.08 -8.96 -28.60
N CYS A 27 13.19 -8.28 -29.33
CA CYS A 27 12.01 -8.88 -29.96
C CYS A 27 12.27 -9.43 -31.37
N GLY A 28 13.53 -9.52 -31.80
CA GLY A 28 13.88 -10.06 -33.12
C GLY A 28 13.33 -9.25 -34.30
N GLY A 29 13.14 -7.94 -34.12
CA GLY A 29 12.56 -7.03 -35.09
C GLY A 29 11.03 -6.98 -35.10
N ASN A 30 10.34 -7.70 -34.22
CA ASN A 30 8.89 -7.65 -34.12
C ASN A 30 8.43 -6.37 -33.40
N MET A 31 7.75 -5.48 -34.13
CA MET A 31 7.34 -4.16 -33.63
C MET A 31 6.28 -4.25 -32.53
N GLU A 32 5.28 -5.12 -32.70
CA GLU A 32 4.19 -5.28 -31.73
C GLU A 32 4.71 -5.73 -30.37
N ARG A 33 5.59 -6.74 -30.36
CA ARG A 33 6.25 -7.21 -29.13
C ARG A 33 7.21 -6.16 -28.55
N ALA A 34 7.87 -5.37 -29.39
CA ALA A 34 8.71 -4.28 -28.91
C ALA A 34 7.87 -3.21 -28.20
N VAL A 35 6.68 -2.87 -28.70
CA VAL A 35 5.73 -1.98 -28.02
C VAL A 35 5.27 -2.57 -26.69
N GLU A 36 4.93 -3.87 -26.65
CA GLU A 36 4.56 -4.54 -25.39
C GLU A 36 5.70 -4.51 -24.36
N VAL A 37 6.96 -4.70 -24.79
CA VAL A 37 8.14 -4.60 -23.91
C VAL A 37 8.35 -3.17 -23.41
N LEU A 38 8.14 -2.17 -24.28
CA LEU A 38 8.29 -0.76 -23.91
C LEU A 38 7.17 -0.27 -22.97
N LEU A 39 5.95 -0.78 -23.14
CA LEU A 39 4.80 -0.44 -22.29
C LEU A 39 4.74 -1.27 -21.00
N GLY A 40 5.19 -2.52 -21.04
CA GLY A 40 5.24 -3.43 -19.89
C GLY A 40 6.51 -3.29 -19.04
N GLY A 41 7.57 -2.70 -19.59
CA GLY A 41 8.84 -2.43 -18.93
C GLY A 41 8.99 -0.95 -18.58
N GLY A 42 8.18 -0.45 -17.64
CA GLY A 42 8.33 0.91 -17.12
C GLY A 42 9.73 1.16 -16.54
N GLY A 43 10.41 2.18 -17.05
CA GLY A 43 11.54 2.84 -16.38
C GLY A 43 12.94 2.42 -16.83
N GLY A 44 13.35 2.86 -18.02
CA GLY A 44 14.73 2.71 -18.53
C GLY A 44 15.38 4.03 -18.91
N GLY A 45 15.16 5.11 -18.14
CA GLY A 45 15.89 6.35 -18.29
C GLY A 45 17.33 6.19 -17.78
N ASP A 46 18.27 6.03 -18.72
CA ASP A 46 19.71 6.00 -18.45
C ASP A 46 20.20 7.39 -18.01
N GLY A 47 20.14 7.61 -16.70
CA GLY A 47 20.65 8.78 -16.03
C GLY A 47 21.48 8.38 -14.82
N GLY A 48 22.58 7.64 -15.02
CA GLY A 48 23.75 7.61 -14.12
C GLY A 48 23.51 7.42 -12.62
N GLY A 49 22.42 6.78 -12.21
CA GLY A 49 22.11 6.47 -10.82
C GLY A 49 22.76 5.16 -10.41
N ALA A 50 23.46 5.16 -9.28
CA ALA A 50 24.00 3.96 -8.62
C ALA A 50 22.96 2.82 -8.60
N PRO A 51 23.40 1.55 -8.66
CA PRO A 51 22.50 0.39 -8.71
C PRO A 51 21.50 0.48 -7.56
N SER A 52 20.26 0.83 -7.89
CA SER A 52 19.15 0.79 -6.96
C SER A 52 18.99 -0.67 -6.60
N SER A 53 19.51 -1.05 -5.44
CA SER A 53 19.36 -2.39 -4.88
C SER A 53 17.87 -2.70 -4.83
N SER A 54 17.41 -3.57 -5.73
CA SER A 54 16.04 -4.05 -5.73
C SER A 54 15.83 -4.79 -4.41
N SER A 55 15.22 -4.13 -3.42
CA SER A 55 14.89 -4.73 -2.14
C SER A 55 13.92 -5.88 -2.40
N SER A 56 14.40 -7.12 -2.25
CA SER A 56 13.60 -8.31 -2.48
C SER A 56 12.52 -8.41 -1.39
N ALA A 57 11.26 -8.23 -1.78
CA ALA A 57 10.13 -8.40 -0.87
C ALA A 57 9.98 -9.87 -0.45
N SER A 58 9.73 -10.11 0.83
CA SER A 58 9.27 -11.40 1.34
C SER A 58 7.75 -11.36 1.46
N VAL A 59 7.04 -12.21 0.71
CA VAL A 59 5.56 -12.23 0.70
C VAL A 59 5.04 -13.44 1.45
N ILE A 60 4.18 -13.21 2.44
CA ILE A 60 3.45 -14.24 3.20
C ILE A 60 2.00 -14.20 2.72
N ARG A 61 1.47 -15.34 2.27
CA ARG A 61 0.12 -15.44 1.68
C ARG A 61 -0.80 -16.29 2.53
N CYS A 62 -2.08 -15.95 2.54
CA CYS A 62 -3.16 -16.78 3.05
C CYS A 62 -4.16 -17.05 1.91
N ASP A 63 -3.80 -17.95 0.99
CA ASP A 63 -4.55 -18.20 -0.25
C ASP A 63 -6.00 -18.67 -0.01
N SER A 64 -6.31 -19.19 1.17
CA SER A 64 -7.65 -19.66 1.53
C SER A 64 -8.59 -18.55 2.01
N VAL A 65 -8.07 -17.37 2.39
CA VAL A 65 -8.87 -16.31 3.01
C VAL A 65 -8.52 -14.94 2.45
N SER A 66 -9.53 -14.26 1.91
CA SER A 66 -9.51 -12.83 1.57
C SER A 66 -10.79 -12.17 2.10
N GLN A 67 -10.90 -10.85 2.01
CA GLN A 67 -12.16 -10.19 2.38
C GLN A 67 -13.35 -10.68 1.54
N TYR A 68 -13.11 -11.18 0.33
CA TYR A 68 -14.16 -11.68 -0.57
C TYR A 68 -14.56 -13.14 -0.30
N SER A 69 -13.75 -13.90 0.43
CA SER A 69 -14.07 -15.28 0.80
C SER A 69 -15.00 -15.40 2.00
N VAL A 70 -15.20 -14.31 2.76
CA VAL A 70 -16.06 -14.27 3.95
C VAL A 70 -17.38 -13.56 3.63
N PRO A 71 -18.54 -14.10 4.04
CA PRO A 71 -19.83 -13.43 3.89
C PRO A 71 -19.80 -12.01 4.47
N ASP A 72 -20.38 -11.05 3.75
CA ASP A 72 -20.35 -9.61 4.08
C ASP A 72 -18.96 -8.95 4.17
N GLY A 73 -17.89 -9.63 3.77
CA GLY A 73 -16.53 -9.09 3.86
C GLY A 73 -16.15 -8.12 2.74
N ARG A 74 -16.95 -7.99 1.68
CA ARG A 74 -16.65 -7.16 0.49
C ARG A 74 -16.30 -5.70 0.81
N SER A 75 -16.84 -5.18 1.91
CA SER A 75 -16.75 -3.76 2.28
C SER A 75 -16.14 -3.58 3.68
N ALA A 76 -15.53 -4.63 4.20
CA ALA A 76 -14.96 -4.69 5.55
C ALA A 76 -13.46 -4.33 5.61
N CYS A 77 -12.83 -3.92 4.49
CA CYS A 77 -11.39 -3.63 4.38
C CYS A 77 -10.88 -2.74 5.52
N THR A 78 -11.58 -1.66 5.86
CA THR A 78 -11.23 -0.76 6.97
C THR A 78 -11.21 -1.47 8.31
N CYS A 79 -12.23 -2.29 8.62
CA CYS A 79 -12.28 -3.06 9.87
C CYS A 79 -11.20 -4.15 9.91
N ILE A 80 -10.88 -4.77 8.76
CA ILE A 80 -9.80 -5.76 8.66
C ILE A 80 -8.44 -5.10 8.89
N ALA A 81 -8.18 -3.94 8.29
CA ALA A 81 -6.95 -3.17 8.50
C ALA A 81 -6.79 -2.74 9.97
N LEU A 82 -7.87 -2.29 10.62
CA LEU A 82 -7.89 -1.98 12.05
C LEU A 82 -7.63 -3.22 12.92
N SER A 83 -8.25 -4.35 12.60
CA SER A 83 -8.00 -5.62 13.29
C SER A 83 -6.56 -6.11 13.13
N ALA A 84 -5.97 -5.92 11.95
CA ALA A 84 -4.56 -6.22 11.71
C ALA A 84 -3.62 -5.30 12.51
N ALA A 85 -3.91 -4.00 12.57
CA ALA A 85 -3.18 -3.04 13.39
C ALA A 85 -3.23 -3.43 14.88
N ASP A 86 -4.44 -3.67 15.40
CA ASP A 86 -4.66 -4.00 16.81
C ASP A 86 -3.98 -5.31 17.22
N ALA A 87 -4.17 -6.37 16.43
CA ALA A 87 -3.58 -7.67 16.69
C ALA A 87 -2.05 -7.61 16.63
N PHE A 88 -1.49 -6.93 15.62
CA PHE A 88 -0.03 -6.81 15.48
C PHE A 88 0.57 -6.02 16.65
N LEU A 89 0.06 -4.82 16.95
CA LEU A 89 0.59 -3.96 18.01
C LEU A 89 0.44 -4.60 19.40
N SER A 90 -0.64 -5.35 19.61
CA SER A 90 -0.83 -6.14 20.84
C SER A 90 0.18 -7.29 20.96
N ALA A 91 0.47 -7.98 19.86
CA ALA A 91 1.38 -9.12 19.85
C ALA A 91 2.86 -8.73 20.02
N VAL A 92 3.31 -7.63 19.39
CA VAL A 92 4.71 -7.19 19.50
C VAL A 92 5.04 -6.46 20.80
N GLY A 93 4.03 -6.00 21.54
CA GLY A 93 4.13 -5.82 23.00
C GLY A 93 5.28 -4.97 23.55
N GLY A 94 5.67 -3.88 22.89
CA GLY A 94 6.81 -3.04 23.33
C GLY A 94 8.19 -3.68 23.12
N SER A 95 8.25 -4.84 22.46
CA SER A 95 9.49 -5.48 22.05
C SER A 95 10.12 -4.71 20.88
N GLU A 96 11.37 -4.29 21.06
CA GLU A 96 12.14 -3.55 20.04
C GLU A 96 12.71 -4.47 18.95
N GLY A 97 12.61 -5.80 19.08
CA GLY A 97 13.25 -6.76 18.18
C GLY A 97 12.46 -7.05 16.90
N GLY A 98 13.07 -6.83 15.72
CA GLY A 98 12.48 -7.13 14.41
C GLY A 98 12.10 -8.60 14.18
N ASP A 99 12.85 -9.55 14.77
CA ASP A 99 12.54 -10.98 14.67
C ASP A 99 11.17 -11.31 15.31
N SER A 100 10.83 -10.63 16.40
CA SER A 100 9.53 -10.78 17.07
C SER A 100 8.40 -10.34 16.13
N ALA A 101 8.56 -9.21 15.46
CA ALA A 101 7.56 -8.70 14.53
C ALA A 101 7.34 -9.64 13.33
N ARG A 102 8.42 -10.15 12.73
CA ARG A 102 8.32 -11.08 11.60
C ARG A 102 7.63 -12.39 11.99
N SER A 103 7.85 -12.86 13.23
CA SER A 103 7.24 -14.09 13.74
C SER A 103 5.71 -14.02 13.93
N VAL A 104 5.16 -12.81 14.13
CA VAL A 104 3.71 -12.58 14.25
C VAL A 104 3.02 -12.69 12.89
N LEU A 105 3.68 -12.22 11.83
CA LEU A 105 3.13 -12.15 10.48
C LEU A 105 3.11 -13.55 9.85
N THR A 106 1.97 -14.23 9.98
CA THR A 106 1.77 -15.61 9.54
C THR A 106 0.48 -15.76 8.71
N PRO A 107 0.30 -16.84 7.95
CA PRO A 107 -0.97 -17.11 7.28
C PRO A 107 -2.16 -17.24 8.26
N SER A 108 -1.93 -17.76 9.48
CA SER A 108 -2.96 -17.82 10.53
C SER A 108 -3.33 -16.42 11.03
N PHE A 109 -2.33 -15.56 11.27
CA PHE A 109 -2.57 -14.15 11.61
C PHE A 109 -3.45 -13.47 10.56
N LEU A 110 -3.15 -13.63 9.27
CA LEU A 110 -3.95 -13.08 8.17
C LEU A 110 -5.41 -13.56 8.21
N SER A 111 -5.62 -14.87 8.36
CA SER A 111 -6.96 -15.44 8.48
C SER A 111 -7.72 -14.88 9.70
N GLU A 112 -7.06 -14.78 10.85
CA GLU A 112 -7.64 -14.26 12.08
C GLU A 112 -8.08 -12.80 11.94
N VAL A 113 -7.23 -11.93 11.40
CA VAL A 113 -7.53 -10.50 11.28
C VAL A 113 -8.61 -10.22 10.22
N VAL A 114 -8.65 -11.00 9.14
CA VAL A 114 -9.74 -10.93 8.15
C VAL A 114 -11.08 -11.31 8.80
N ASN A 115 -11.15 -12.46 9.46
CA ASN A 115 -12.39 -12.91 10.11
C ASN A 115 -12.83 -11.97 11.24
N ALA A 116 -11.89 -11.45 12.04
CA ALA A 116 -12.18 -10.48 13.09
C ALA A 116 -12.75 -9.18 12.51
N GLY A 117 -12.12 -8.63 11.47
CA GLY A 117 -12.55 -7.39 10.82
C GLY A 117 -13.94 -7.51 10.19
N VAL A 118 -14.22 -8.61 9.46
CA VAL A 118 -15.54 -8.84 8.86
C VAL A 118 -16.64 -8.96 9.91
N ARG A 119 -16.37 -9.64 11.04
CA ARG A 119 -17.32 -9.75 12.16
C ARG A 119 -17.63 -8.40 12.80
N ILE A 120 -16.61 -7.54 12.99
CA ILE A 120 -16.80 -6.19 13.53
C ILE A 120 -17.62 -5.34 12.56
N TYR A 121 -17.28 -5.37 11.27
CA TYR A 121 -18.03 -4.69 10.22
C TYR A 121 -19.52 -5.11 10.19
N GLY A 122 -19.81 -6.42 10.26
CA GLY A 122 -21.18 -6.91 10.32
C GLY A 122 -21.96 -6.37 11.52
N THR A 123 -21.31 -6.28 12.68
CA THR A 123 -21.92 -5.71 13.90
C THR A 123 -22.24 -4.22 13.74
N LEU A 124 -21.32 -3.46 13.12
CA LEU A 124 -21.52 -2.04 12.82
C LEU A 124 -22.67 -1.83 11.84
N ARG A 125 -22.69 -2.59 10.74
CA ARG A 125 -23.71 -2.51 9.70
C ARG A 125 -25.12 -2.81 10.24
N LEU A 126 -25.25 -3.82 11.12
CA LEU A 126 -26.54 -4.14 11.76
C LEU A 126 -27.04 -3.00 12.66
N ARG A 127 -26.14 -2.29 13.35
CA ARG A 127 -26.51 -1.13 14.19
C ARG A 127 -26.87 0.10 13.35
N SER A 128 -26.27 0.26 12.18
CA SER A 128 -26.55 1.37 11.26
C SER A 128 -27.79 1.16 10.39
N ALA A 129 -28.41 -0.02 10.39
CA ALA A 129 -29.54 -0.37 9.51
C ALA A 129 -30.80 0.53 9.67
N GLY A 130 -30.85 1.41 10.68
CA GLY A 130 -31.91 2.40 10.87
C GLY A 130 -31.81 3.67 10.01
N GLY A 131 -30.70 3.90 9.31
CA GLY A 131 -30.52 5.05 8.41
C GLY A 131 -29.51 4.69 7.33
N GLY A 132 -29.83 4.92 6.05
CA GLY A 132 -29.09 4.42 4.88
C GLY A 132 -27.56 4.50 4.96
N SER A 133 -26.96 3.49 5.58
CA SER A 133 -25.52 3.46 5.87
C SER A 133 -24.76 3.28 4.58
N ALA A 134 -23.71 4.08 4.41
CA ALA A 134 -22.71 3.84 3.38
C ALA A 134 -22.20 2.40 3.49
N GLU A 135 -22.01 1.76 2.34
CA GLU A 135 -21.50 0.39 2.26
C GLU A 135 -20.06 0.30 2.79
N HIS A 136 -19.27 1.35 2.56
CA HIS A 136 -17.91 1.51 3.09
C HIS A 136 -17.92 2.45 4.29
N MET A 137 -17.11 2.13 5.31
CA MET A 137 -16.95 2.96 6.50
C MET A 137 -15.54 3.52 6.54
N SER A 138 -15.40 4.80 6.88
CA SER A 138 -14.10 5.42 7.15
C SER A 138 -13.50 4.89 8.45
N ALA A 139 -12.19 5.05 8.65
CA ALA A 139 -11.57 4.65 9.91
C ALA A 139 -12.12 5.46 11.10
N GLU A 140 -12.44 6.75 10.92
CA GLU A 140 -13.07 7.57 11.96
C GLU A 140 -14.48 7.10 12.29
N GLU A 141 -15.30 6.73 11.30
CA GLU A 141 -16.64 6.20 11.55
C GLU A 141 -16.57 4.91 12.39
N VAL A 142 -15.65 4.01 12.03
CA VAL A 142 -15.42 2.78 12.80
C VAL A 142 -14.95 3.12 14.21
N LEU A 143 -13.89 3.93 14.37
CA LEU A 143 -13.29 4.26 15.66
C LEU A 143 -14.18 5.14 16.55
N SER A 144 -15.09 5.93 15.99
CA SER A 144 -16.03 6.78 16.73
C SER A 144 -17.29 6.02 17.16
N SER A 145 -17.59 4.89 16.53
CA SER A 145 -18.69 4.02 16.95
C SER A 145 -18.39 3.36 18.31
N GLU A 146 -19.43 3.05 19.08
CA GLU A 146 -19.27 2.32 20.35
C GLU A 146 -18.61 0.95 20.14
N THR A 147 -19.04 0.22 19.10
CA THR A 147 -18.52 -1.11 18.78
C THR A 147 -17.04 -1.06 18.41
N GLY A 148 -16.62 -0.12 17.56
CA GLY A 148 -15.22 0.05 17.21
C GLY A 148 -14.36 0.53 18.38
N ARG A 149 -14.85 1.47 19.22
CA ARG A 149 -14.14 1.85 20.45
C ARG A 149 -13.89 0.68 21.39
N THR A 150 -14.87 -0.21 21.55
CA THR A 150 -14.71 -1.41 22.37
C THR A 150 -13.78 -2.43 21.71
N ALA A 151 -13.91 -2.64 20.40
CA ALA A 151 -13.10 -3.63 19.68
C ALA A 151 -11.64 -3.23 19.54
N TYR A 152 -11.35 -1.93 19.44
CA TYR A 152 -10.02 -1.37 19.20
C TYR A 152 -9.53 -0.48 20.34
N SER A 153 -9.92 -0.80 21.58
CA SER A 153 -9.57 0.01 22.77
C SER A 153 -8.06 0.08 23.03
N SER A 154 -7.29 -0.86 22.49
CA SER A 154 -5.82 -0.88 22.54
C SER A 154 -5.16 0.00 21.50
N LEU A 155 -5.90 0.60 20.56
CA LEU A 155 -5.36 1.52 19.57
C LEU A 155 -5.48 2.97 20.04
N GLY A 156 -4.39 3.71 19.92
CA GLY A 156 -4.34 5.15 20.11
C GLY A 156 -3.87 5.84 18.83
N LEU A 157 -4.57 6.89 18.40
CA LEU A 157 -4.15 7.69 17.26
C LEU A 157 -2.84 8.43 17.60
N LEU A 158 -1.86 8.33 16.72
CA LEU A 158 -0.61 9.07 16.78
C LEU A 158 -0.78 10.36 15.98
N GLY A 159 -1.07 11.45 16.70
CA GLY A 159 -1.40 12.73 16.07
C GLY A 159 -2.85 12.77 15.59
N GLY A 160 -3.07 13.35 14.41
CA GLY A 160 -4.38 13.45 13.75
C GLY A 160 -4.43 12.66 12.44
N VAL A 161 -5.59 12.74 11.77
CA VAL A 161 -5.74 12.21 10.40
C VAL A 161 -4.91 13.05 9.45
N ARG A 162 -4.14 12.40 8.59
CA ARG A 162 -3.34 13.05 7.56
C ARG A 162 -3.97 12.81 6.21
N GLN A 163 -3.86 13.80 5.32
CA GLN A 163 -4.26 13.66 3.94
C GLN A 163 -3.05 13.84 3.05
N GLY A 164 -2.92 12.96 2.06
CA GLY A 164 -1.88 13.03 1.05
C GLY A 164 -2.46 12.95 -0.35
N VAL A 165 -1.61 13.19 -1.34
CA VAL A 165 -1.96 13.18 -2.77
C VAL A 165 -0.93 12.36 -3.52
N LEU A 166 -1.40 11.39 -4.29
CA LEU A 166 -0.59 10.61 -5.22
C LEU A 166 -0.28 11.45 -6.46
N SER A 167 0.95 11.37 -6.95
CA SER A 167 1.36 12.06 -8.16
C SER A 167 2.23 11.13 -9.01
N SER A 168 2.05 11.21 -10.32
CA SER A 168 2.85 10.51 -11.33
C SER A 168 4.06 11.34 -11.79
N ALA A 169 4.18 12.59 -11.35
CA ALA A 169 5.25 13.48 -11.80
C ALA A 169 6.62 12.98 -11.34
N ALA A 170 7.63 13.07 -12.22
CA ALA A 170 9.01 12.81 -11.83
C ALA A 170 9.40 13.71 -10.65
N GLY A 171 9.94 13.11 -9.57
CA GLY A 171 10.24 13.83 -8.33
C GLY A 171 9.05 14.02 -7.39
N SER A 172 7.89 13.39 -7.66
CA SER A 172 6.72 13.40 -6.75
C SER A 172 7.02 12.90 -5.34
N ASP A 173 8.08 12.10 -5.19
CA ASP A 173 8.53 11.56 -3.91
C ASP A 173 8.93 12.64 -2.91
N ASP A 174 9.29 13.82 -3.40
CA ASP A 174 9.66 14.98 -2.58
C ASP A 174 8.45 15.88 -2.24
N SER A 175 7.26 15.54 -2.75
CA SER A 175 6.03 16.27 -2.40
C SER A 175 5.77 16.15 -0.89
N PRO A 176 5.52 17.26 -0.16
CA PRO A 176 5.17 17.20 1.25
C PRO A 176 3.85 16.45 1.51
N LEU A 177 3.01 16.30 0.47
CA LEU A 177 1.76 15.54 0.52
C LEU A 177 1.90 14.12 -0.05
N GLY A 178 3.08 13.73 -0.55
CA GLY A 178 3.32 12.40 -1.10
C GLY A 178 3.43 11.31 -0.03
N LEU A 179 3.30 10.04 -0.43
CA LEU A 179 3.38 8.88 0.47
C LEU A 179 4.65 8.87 1.33
N ARG A 180 5.81 9.18 0.74
CA ARG A 180 7.10 9.23 1.47
C ARG A 180 7.04 10.24 2.59
N ALA A 181 6.73 11.51 2.29
CA ALA A 181 6.69 12.58 3.28
C ALA A 181 5.69 12.27 4.41
N GLN A 182 4.53 11.69 4.08
CA GLN A 182 3.54 11.30 5.07
C GLN A 182 4.05 10.18 6.00
N LEU A 183 4.63 9.10 5.46
CA LEU A 183 5.17 7.99 6.26
C LEU A 183 6.41 8.38 7.07
N VAL A 184 7.32 9.20 6.51
CA VAL A 184 8.46 9.77 7.23
C VAL A 184 7.97 10.66 8.38
N GLY A 185 6.93 11.47 8.15
CA GLY A 185 6.30 12.27 9.20
C GLY A 185 5.75 11.42 10.34
N VAL A 186 5.14 10.27 10.02
CA VAL A 186 4.67 9.29 11.02
C VAL A 186 5.83 8.71 11.82
N LEU A 187 6.90 8.28 11.15
CA LEU A 187 8.11 7.77 11.80
C LEU A 187 8.77 8.81 12.72
N GLY A 188 8.74 10.09 12.34
CA GLY A 188 9.28 11.19 13.14
C GLY A 188 8.44 11.54 14.39
N GLU A 189 7.15 11.24 14.37
CA GLU A 189 6.25 11.42 15.53
C GLU A 189 6.19 10.20 16.44
N ALA A 190 6.51 9.01 15.90
CA ALA A 190 6.49 7.77 16.64
C ALA A 190 7.57 7.74 17.74
N SER A 191 7.29 7.01 18.82
CA SER A 191 8.32 6.75 19.82
C SER A 191 9.43 5.89 19.18
N PRO A 192 10.72 6.19 19.42
CA PRO A 192 11.83 5.40 18.90
C PRO A 192 11.81 3.92 19.35
N SER A 193 11.02 3.57 20.35
CA SER A 193 10.90 2.22 20.92
C SER A 193 9.56 1.54 20.62
N GLU A 194 8.65 2.18 19.89
CA GLU A 194 7.30 1.65 19.64
C GLU A 194 7.07 1.38 18.15
N TRP A 195 6.47 0.23 17.87
CA TRP A 195 5.92 -0.06 16.55
C TRP A 195 4.73 0.84 16.25
N THR A 196 4.58 1.23 14.98
CA THR A 196 3.46 2.05 14.52
C THR A 196 2.73 1.34 13.38
N ALA A 197 1.41 1.39 13.38
CA ALA A 197 0.58 0.93 12.29
C ALA A 197 -0.03 2.15 11.56
N ALA A 198 0.26 2.33 10.28
CA ALA A 198 -0.28 3.39 9.45
C ALA A 198 -1.34 2.81 8.50
N LEU A 199 -2.61 3.08 8.78
CA LEU A 199 -3.70 2.70 7.87
C LEU A 199 -3.77 3.73 6.76
N ILE A 200 -3.82 3.27 5.51
CA ILE A 200 -3.91 4.11 4.32
C ILE A 200 -5.19 3.75 3.59
N THR A 201 -6.03 4.75 3.37
CA THR A 201 -7.30 4.60 2.64
C THR A 201 -7.22 5.38 1.34
N LYS A 202 -7.34 4.66 0.22
CA LYS A 202 -7.66 5.23 -1.08
C LYS A 202 -8.96 4.61 -1.54
N THR A 203 -10.05 5.36 -1.36
CA THR A 203 -11.41 4.85 -1.50
C THR A 203 -11.61 4.05 -2.81
N PRO A 204 -12.21 2.84 -2.73
CA PRO A 204 -12.84 2.21 -1.56
C PRO A 204 -11.91 1.30 -0.73
N GLU A 205 -10.60 1.31 -0.97
CA GLU A 205 -9.68 0.32 -0.43
C GLU A 205 -8.86 0.86 0.75
N THR A 206 -8.69 0.02 1.77
CA THR A 206 -7.88 0.33 2.96
C THR A 206 -6.86 -0.77 3.20
N VAL A 207 -5.59 -0.39 3.41
CA VAL A 207 -4.49 -1.27 3.82
C VAL A 207 -3.84 -0.76 5.09
N VAL A 208 -3.03 -1.60 5.74
CA VAL A 208 -2.21 -1.17 6.87
C VAL A 208 -0.73 -1.43 6.63
N CYS A 209 0.07 -0.41 6.89
CA CYS A 209 1.52 -0.46 6.88
C CYS A 209 2.04 -0.58 8.31
N ILE A 210 2.90 -1.54 8.57
CA ILE A 210 3.63 -1.69 9.83
C ILE A 210 4.99 -1.01 9.68
N LEU A 211 5.27 -0.07 10.58
CA LEU A 211 6.46 0.75 10.61
C LEU A 211 7.29 0.41 11.85
N PRO A 212 8.61 0.17 11.70
CA PRO A 212 9.46 -0.24 12.80
C PRO A 212 9.74 0.90 13.79
N PRO A 213 10.10 0.58 15.04
CA PRO A 213 10.64 1.54 16.00
C PRO A 213 11.96 2.15 15.48
N GLY A 214 12.28 3.37 15.90
CA GLY A 214 13.56 4.02 15.63
C GLY A 214 13.70 4.60 14.22
N GLY A 215 12.56 4.96 13.62
CA GLY A 215 12.27 5.36 12.23
C GLY A 215 13.20 6.30 11.44
N GLY A 216 14.48 5.98 11.33
CA GLY A 216 15.37 6.57 10.32
C GLY A 216 15.47 5.68 9.07
N GLU A 217 15.66 6.31 7.90
CA GLU A 217 15.98 5.64 6.62
C GLU A 217 17.27 4.76 6.66
N GLY A 218 17.93 4.63 7.81
CA GLY A 218 19.12 3.79 8.03
C GLY A 218 19.12 2.99 9.34
N GLY A 219 17.97 2.83 10.00
CA GLY A 219 17.88 2.04 11.24
C GLY A 219 18.10 0.55 11.00
N SER A 220 19.20 -0.01 11.54
CA SER A 220 19.52 -1.43 11.40
C SER A 220 18.66 -2.28 12.34
N GLY A 221 17.60 -2.91 11.83
CA GLY A 221 16.96 -4.03 12.54
C GLY A 221 15.44 -4.10 12.49
N GLY A 222 14.76 -3.13 11.88
CA GLY A 222 13.31 -3.14 11.70
C GLY A 222 12.88 -3.77 10.38
N ILE A 223 11.64 -4.28 10.32
CA ILE A 223 10.96 -4.63 9.07
C ILE A 223 9.89 -3.59 8.77
N TYR A 224 9.64 -3.35 7.49
CA TYR A 224 8.47 -2.65 6.99
C TYR A 224 7.51 -3.69 6.41
N ALA A 225 6.23 -3.64 6.77
CA ALA A 225 5.26 -4.60 6.22
C ALA A 225 4.01 -3.89 5.70
N LEU A 226 3.44 -4.40 4.61
CA LEU A 226 2.13 -4.01 4.10
C LEU A 226 1.19 -5.21 4.23
N ILE A 227 0.06 -5.03 4.89
CA ILE A 227 -0.98 -6.05 5.03
C ILE A 227 -2.18 -5.60 4.20
N ASP A 228 -2.60 -6.46 3.26
CA ASP A 228 -3.74 -6.22 2.38
C ASP A 228 -4.66 -7.45 2.37
N SER A 229 -5.96 -7.18 2.47
CA SER A 229 -7.00 -8.21 2.49
C SER A 229 -7.63 -8.46 1.11
N HIS A 230 -7.27 -7.64 0.12
CA HIS A 230 -7.68 -7.80 -1.27
C HIS A 230 -6.74 -8.79 -1.98
N PRO A 231 -7.27 -9.71 -2.81
CA PRO A 231 -6.47 -10.48 -3.73
C PRO A 231 -5.83 -9.57 -4.79
N ARG A 232 -4.50 -9.70 -4.99
CA ARG A 232 -3.75 -8.96 -6.02
C ARG A 232 -2.92 -9.94 -6.87
N PRO A 233 -3.53 -10.83 -7.65
CA PRO A 233 -2.79 -11.80 -8.47
C PRO A 233 -1.83 -11.10 -9.46
N HIS A 234 -2.18 -9.91 -9.95
CA HIS A 234 -1.34 -9.08 -10.81
C HIS A 234 -0.05 -8.57 -10.14
N LEU A 235 -0.01 -8.50 -8.81
CA LEU A 235 1.19 -8.17 -8.03
C LEU A 235 1.94 -9.44 -7.57
N GLY A 236 1.52 -10.63 -8.03
CA GLY A 236 2.09 -11.91 -7.63
C GLY A 236 1.80 -12.29 -6.18
N THR A 237 0.79 -11.69 -5.54
CA THR A 237 0.47 -11.95 -4.11
C THR A 237 -0.57 -13.05 -3.90
N GLY A 238 -1.15 -13.60 -4.98
CA GLY A 238 -2.11 -14.71 -4.94
C GLY A 238 -3.58 -14.27 -4.91
N GLU A 239 -4.46 -15.23 -4.64
CA GLU A 239 -5.93 -15.07 -4.59
C GLU A 239 -6.47 -14.77 -3.18
N GLY A 240 -5.57 -14.71 -2.19
CA GLY A 240 -5.89 -14.50 -0.79
C GLY A 240 -5.48 -13.12 -0.28
N SER A 241 -5.60 -12.96 1.04
CA SER A 241 -4.93 -11.89 1.79
C SER A 241 -3.43 -12.16 1.89
N TYR A 242 -2.63 -11.11 2.06
CA TYR A 242 -1.17 -11.24 2.10
C TYR A 242 -0.51 -10.18 2.98
N VAL A 243 0.74 -10.47 3.35
CA VAL A 243 1.68 -9.51 3.91
C VAL A 243 2.91 -9.43 3.00
N ALA A 244 3.29 -8.23 2.57
CA ALA A 244 4.55 -7.98 1.88
C ALA A 244 5.54 -7.30 2.83
N ILE A 245 6.70 -7.93 3.05
CA ILE A 245 7.72 -7.51 4.02
C ILE A 245 8.96 -6.99 3.29
N TYR A 246 9.47 -5.85 3.72
CA TYR A 246 10.60 -5.13 3.16
C TYR A 246 11.60 -4.76 4.26
N ASP A 247 12.87 -4.67 3.88
CA ASP A 247 13.95 -4.26 4.79
C ASP A 247 14.13 -2.73 4.86
N ASN A 248 13.43 -1.98 3.99
CA ASN A 248 13.51 -0.52 3.94
C ASN A 248 12.18 0.12 3.52
N LEU A 249 12.05 1.41 3.81
CA LEU A 249 10.86 2.21 3.48
C LEU A 249 10.64 2.31 1.97
N ASP A 250 11.70 2.35 1.16
CA ASP A 250 11.62 2.46 -0.30
C ASP A 250 10.89 1.27 -0.93
N GLY A 251 11.16 0.05 -0.44
CA GLY A 251 10.46 -1.16 -0.86
C GLY A 251 8.96 -1.11 -0.55
N LEU A 252 8.62 -0.65 0.66
CA LEU A 252 7.22 -0.44 1.06
C LEU A 252 6.54 0.64 0.19
N LEU A 253 7.22 1.76 -0.07
CA LEU A 253 6.70 2.83 -0.92
C LEU A 253 6.50 2.36 -2.37
N GLY A 254 7.43 1.58 -2.92
CA GLY A 254 7.28 0.96 -4.23
C GLY A 254 6.02 0.11 -4.32
N MET A 255 5.76 -0.71 -3.29
CA MET A 255 4.53 -1.51 -3.21
C MET A 255 3.27 -0.65 -3.13
N LEU A 256 3.27 0.39 -2.30
CA LEU A 256 2.12 1.29 -2.17
C LEU A 256 1.80 2.01 -3.47
N ARG A 257 2.80 2.42 -4.25
CA ARG A 257 2.59 3.02 -5.59
C ARG A 257 2.01 2.02 -6.58
N ASN A 258 2.44 0.76 -6.52
CA ASN A 258 1.87 -0.30 -7.37
C ASN A 258 0.42 -0.61 -6.98
N LEU A 259 0.11 -0.55 -5.68
CA LEU A 259 -1.23 -0.79 -5.16
C LEU A 259 -2.18 0.38 -5.47
N PHE A 260 -1.68 1.60 -5.27
CA PHE A 260 -2.41 2.84 -5.44
C PHE A 260 -1.71 3.72 -6.49
N PRO A 261 -1.81 3.36 -7.78
CA PRO A 261 -1.24 4.18 -8.82
C PRO A 261 -1.96 5.53 -8.88
N ALA A 262 -1.20 6.59 -9.14
CA ALA A 262 -1.77 7.88 -9.47
C ALA A 262 -2.61 7.73 -10.76
N THR A 263 -3.86 8.18 -10.70
CA THR A 263 -4.79 8.14 -11.83
C THR A 263 -4.60 9.43 -12.64
N ASP A 264 -4.20 9.27 -13.90
CA ASP A 264 -4.25 10.35 -14.89
C ASP A 264 -5.68 10.45 -15.43
N LEU A 265 -6.34 11.57 -15.17
CA LEU A 265 -7.71 11.83 -15.61
C LEU A 265 -7.76 12.58 -16.95
N GLY A 266 -6.61 12.87 -17.54
CA GLY A 266 -6.48 13.64 -18.78
C GLY A 266 -6.58 15.15 -18.57
N PRO A 267 -6.25 15.92 -19.61
CA PRO A 267 -6.12 17.39 -19.53
C PRO A 267 -7.46 18.12 -19.36
N ASP A 268 -8.59 17.46 -19.66
CA ASP A 268 -9.93 18.05 -19.56
C ASP A 268 -10.47 18.04 -18.12
N VAL A 269 -9.83 17.31 -17.21
CA VAL A 269 -10.22 17.23 -15.81
C VAL A 269 -9.38 18.20 -15.00
N GLY A 270 -10.04 19.20 -14.39
CA GLY A 270 -9.34 20.22 -13.61
C GLY A 270 -8.56 19.66 -12.42
N ASP A 271 -7.48 20.34 -12.05
CA ASP A 271 -6.52 19.93 -11.01
C ASP A 271 -7.18 19.54 -9.68
N MET A 272 -8.25 20.23 -9.28
CA MET A 272 -8.97 19.93 -8.04
C MET A 272 -9.63 18.55 -8.08
N MET A 273 -10.22 18.17 -9.21
CA MET A 273 -10.82 16.84 -9.39
C MET A 273 -9.73 15.78 -9.44
N ALA A 274 -8.64 16.03 -10.18
CA ALA A 274 -7.48 15.13 -10.20
C ALA A 274 -6.89 14.89 -8.81
N MET A 275 -6.79 15.95 -8.00
CA MET A 275 -6.35 15.87 -6.60
C MET A 275 -7.29 15.01 -5.76
N MET A 276 -8.61 15.14 -5.92
CA MET A 276 -9.59 14.33 -5.19
C MET A 276 -9.51 12.84 -5.54
N TYR A 277 -9.32 12.47 -6.81
CA TYR A 277 -9.18 11.06 -7.19
C TYR A 277 -7.86 10.43 -6.74
N ASN A 278 -6.85 11.28 -6.55
CA ASN A 278 -5.52 10.88 -6.11
C ASN A 278 -5.27 11.11 -4.61
N SER A 279 -6.26 11.61 -3.87
CA SER A 279 -6.13 11.79 -2.44
C SER A 279 -6.20 10.45 -1.71
N PHE A 280 -5.47 10.37 -0.59
CA PHE A 280 -5.58 9.27 0.35
C PHE A 280 -5.59 9.83 1.78
N ASP A 281 -6.26 9.12 2.67
CA ASP A 281 -6.24 9.39 4.10
C ASP A 281 -5.25 8.44 4.79
N LEU A 282 -4.54 8.94 5.80
CA LEU A 282 -3.59 8.17 6.61
C LEU A 282 -3.90 8.33 8.10
N TYR A 283 -4.00 7.19 8.79
CA TYR A 283 -4.24 7.07 10.22
C TYR A 283 -3.07 6.35 10.87
N ALA A 284 -2.19 7.11 11.52
CA ALA A 284 -1.10 6.53 12.29
C ALA A 284 -1.62 6.09 13.66
N MET A 285 -1.34 4.85 14.04
CA MET A 285 -1.81 4.24 15.26
C MET A 285 -0.66 3.62 16.02
N ARG A 286 -0.71 3.75 17.34
CA ARG A 286 0.16 3.09 18.29
C ARG A 286 -0.69 2.34 19.31
N ARG A 287 -0.02 1.56 20.15
CA ARG A 287 -0.68 0.98 21.32
C ARG A 287 -1.09 2.08 22.31
N ALA A 288 -2.33 2.09 22.75
CA ALA A 288 -2.80 2.93 23.84
C ALA A 288 -2.11 2.52 25.16
N LYS A 289 -1.77 3.51 25.98
CA LYS A 289 -1.14 3.29 27.29
C LYS A 289 -2.15 2.89 28.35
#